data_AF-A0A523W290-F1
#
_entry.id   AF-A0A523W290-F1
#
_cell.length_a   1.000
_cell.length_b   1.000
_cell.length_c   1.000
_cell.angle_alpha   90.00
_cell.angle_beta   90.00
_cell.angle_gamma   90.00
#
_symmetry.space_group_name_H-M   'P 1'
#
loop_
_entity.id
_entity.type
_entity.pdbx_description
1 polymer ?
#
loop_
_entity_poly.entity_id
_entity_poly.type
_entity_poly.pdbx_seq_one_letter_code
_entity_poly.pdbx_strand_id
1 'polypeptide(L)'
;MKVKLYPTKSLSEEYQPTGMYFAFLSVKSEMCHTWIKCRDFLQDAVRNQLTGKEDKIYGFCYLPKEDPKIDLKKTRLLIKGVNLDEVIKYSLQLVNHYEKVAGLTPRSKITKVDDMYIFLGPGEWTQSSVLISLYTLLIRLGCRKIEFKNEKELTKAYEKLINDTKVNNINDIRYLKGVYKYIHATLENRNLLMFKQKDKILFGDTLIGNFHSRSGVVALCSNTIADEKLKDKFKKILGGIT
;
A
#
# COMPACT_ATOMS: atom_id res chain seq x y z
N MET A 1 -0.12 15.92 -18.69
CA MET A 1 1.03 15.00 -18.64
C MET A 1 0.64 13.74 -19.40
N LYS A 2 1.46 13.26 -20.35
CA LYS A 2 1.16 12.02 -21.08
C LYS A 2 1.74 10.83 -20.33
N VAL A 3 0.90 9.82 -20.05
CA VAL A 3 1.34 8.56 -19.42
C VAL A 3 1.52 7.51 -20.51
N LYS A 4 2.65 6.80 -20.50
CA LYS A 4 2.88 5.65 -21.37
C LYS A 4 2.40 4.40 -20.66
N LEU A 5 1.31 3.80 -21.17
CA LEU A 5 0.70 2.62 -20.57
C LEU A 5 1.52 1.35 -20.86
N TYR A 6 1.52 0.46 -19.87
CA TYR A 6 2.09 -0.89 -19.97
C TYR A 6 1.04 -1.88 -20.52
N PRO A 7 1.42 -2.88 -21.33
CA PRO A 7 0.50 -3.90 -21.83
C PRO A 7 -0.29 -4.58 -20.70
N THR A 8 -1.62 -4.60 -20.82
CA THR A 8 -2.46 -5.22 -19.80
C THR A 8 -2.45 -6.74 -19.95
N LYS A 9 -2.21 -7.45 -18.84
CA LYS A 9 -2.27 -8.91 -18.76
C LYS A 9 -3.33 -9.34 -17.74
N SER A 10 -4.00 -10.47 -17.99
CA SER A 10 -4.90 -11.08 -17.02
C SER A 10 -4.10 -11.75 -15.90
N LEU A 11 -4.51 -11.53 -14.65
CA LEU A 11 -3.85 -12.05 -13.45
C LEU A 11 -4.83 -12.88 -12.63
N SER A 12 -4.32 -13.86 -11.88
CA SER A 12 -5.12 -14.68 -10.95
C SER A 12 -5.28 -13.96 -9.62
N GLU A 13 -6.03 -12.86 -9.63
CA GLU A 13 -6.21 -11.98 -8.48
C GLU A 13 -7.45 -12.32 -7.66
N GLU A 14 -7.35 -12.15 -6.34
CA GLU A 14 -8.53 -12.15 -5.48
C GLU A 14 -9.47 -11.00 -5.87
N TYR A 15 -10.77 -11.29 -5.89
CA TYR A 15 -11.79 -10.30 -6.17
C TYR A 15 -11.72 -9.12 -5.19
N GLN A 16 -11.76 -7.90 -5.71
CA GLN A 16 -11.75 -6.66 -4.93
C GLN A 16 -13.02 -5.84 -5.24
N PRO A 17 -13.95 -5.70 -4.29
CA PRO A 17 -15.23 -5.02 -4.53
C PRO A 17 -15.12 -3.55 -4.93
N THR A 18 -13.99 -2.88 -4.60
CA THR A 18 -13.78 -1.47 -4.93
C THR A 18 -13.58 -1.23 -6.43
N GLY A 19 -13.20 -2.26 -7.20
CA GLY A 19 -12.87 -2.11 -8.62
C GLY A 19 -11.64 -1.24 -8.89
N MET A 20 -10.87 -0.87 -7.85
CA MET A 20 -9.65 -0.06 -7.98
C MET A 20 -8.47 -0.91 -8.41
N TYR A 21 -7.79 -0.44 -9.45
CA TYR A 21 -6.53 -0.97 -9.94
C TYR A 21 -5.39 0.02 -9.70
N PHE A 22 -4.21 -0.52 -9.48
CA PHE A 22 -2.99 0.23 -9.23
C PHE A 22 -1.91 -0.11 -10.25
N ALA A 23 -1.01 0.83 -10.50
CA ALA A 23 0.29 0.57 -11.10
C ALA A 23 1.30 1.62 -10.63
N PHE A 24 2.55 1.23 -10.39
CA PHE A 24 3.60 2.22 -10.20
C PHE A 24 3.88 3.01 -11.49
N LEU A 25 4.34 4.24 -11.33
CA LEU A 25 4.72 5.12 -12.42
C LEU A 25 6.21 5.52 -12.28
N SER A 26 6.96 5.41 -13.36
CA SER A 26 8.37 5.79 -13.41
C SER A 26 8.54 7.32 -13.36
N VAL A 27 9.79 7.77 -13.24
CA VAL A 27 10.14 9.21 -13.35
C VAL A 27 9.79 9.79 -14.71
N LYS A 28 9.70 8.94 -15.75
CA LYS A 28 9.39 9.33 -17.12
C LYS A 28 7.89 9.20 -17.44
N SER A 29 7.04 9.04 -16.43
CA SER A 29 5.60 8.82 -16.59
C SER A 29 5.28 7.57 -17.41
N GLU A 30 6.08 6.51 -17.24
CA GLU A 30 5.83 5.18 -17.83
C GLU A 30 5.26 4.26 -16.75
N MET A 31 4.17 3.57 -17.05
CA MET A 31 3.59 2.58 -16.15
C MET A 31 4.57 1.41 -15.98
N CYS A 32 4.94 1.09 -14.75
CA CYS A 32 6.04 0.16 -14.48
C CYS A 32 5.65 -1.31 -14.65
N HIS A 33 4.37 -1.64 -14.55
CA HIS A 33 3.86 -3.01 -14.66
C HIS A 33 2.39 -2.98 -15.03
N THR A 34 1.80 -4.13 -15.39
CA THR A 34 0.36 -4.26 -15.67
C THR A 34 -0.49 -3.77 -14.49
N TRP A 35 -1.74 -3.41 -14.78
CA TRP A 35 -2.73 -3.08 -13.77
C TRP A 35 -2.98 -4.25 -12.80
N ILE A 36 -3.03 -3.93 -11.51
CA ILE A 36 -3.25 -4.91 -10.45
C ILE A 36 -4.35 -4.46 -9.49
N LYS A 37 -5.20 -5.38 -9.07
CA LYS A 37 -6.11 -5.26 -7.93
C LYS A 37 -5.45 -5.75 -6.63
N CYS A 38 -4.59 -6.77 -6.67
CA CYS A 38 -3.94 -7.22 -5.46
C CYS A 38 -2.84 -6.23 -5.08
N ARG A 39 -2.97 -5.56 -3.93
CA ARG A 39 -1.94 -4.64 -3.44
C ARG A 39 -0.59 -5.34 -3.22
N ASP A 40 -0.63 -6.65 -2.95
CA ASP A 40 0.55 -7.44 -2.64
C ASP A 40 1.44 -7.64 -3.88
N PHE A 41 0.93 -7.42 -5.10
CA PHE A 41 1.80 -7.34 -6.29
C PHE A 41 2.64 -6.05 -6.35
N LEU A 42 2.26 -4.96 -5.68
CA LEU A 42 3.09 -3.74 -5.63
C LEU A 42 4.36 -4.00 -4.83
N GLN A 43 4.25 -4.65 -3.67
CA GLN A 43 5.42 -5.03 -2.86
C GLN A 43 6.30 -6.05 -3.61
N ASP A 44 5.72 -6.97 -4.38
CA ASP A 44 6.48 -7.89 -5.24
C ASP A 44 7.27 -7.15 -6.31
N ALA A 45 6.67 -6.14 -6.95
CA ALA A 45 7.35 -5.33 -7.96
C ALA A 45 8.55 -4.56 -7.36
N VAL A 46 8.38 -3.95 -6.19
CA VAL A 46 9.47 -3.26 -5.49
C VAL A 46 10.56 -4.26 -5.06
N ARG A 47 10.18 -5.45 -4.59
CA ARG A 47 11.10 -6.52 -4.24
C ARG A 47 11.96 -6.94 -5.43
N ASN A 48 11.33 -7.25 -6.56
CA ASN A 48 12.02 -7.65 -7.78
C ASN A 48 12.98 -6.55 -8.23
N GLN A 49 12.55 -5.27 -8.23
CA GLN A 49 13.43 -4.16 -8.57
C GLN A 49 14.67 -4.06 -7.65
N LEU A 50 14.49 -4.20 -6.33
CA LEU A 50 15.57 -4.05 -5.36
C LEU A 50 16.54 -5.24 -5.34
N THR A 51 16.04 -6.43 -5.61
CA THR A 51 16.82 -7.68 -5.54
C THR A 51 17.40 -8.09 -6.90
N GLY A 52 16.84 -7.59 -7.99
CA GLY A 52 17.14 -8.03 -9.35
C GLY A 52 16.52 -9.39 -9.70
N LYS A 53 15.71 -9.99 -8.81
CA LYS A 53 15.01 -11.24 -9.06
C LYS A 53 13.80 -11.02 -9.95
N GLU A 54 13.43 -12.07 -10.68
CA GLU A 54 12.26 -12.12 -11.56
C GLU A 54 11.22 -13.10 -10.99
N ASP A 55 10.92 -12.95 -9.70
CA ASP A 55 9.96 -13.82 -9.03
C ASP A 55 8.56 -13.65 -9.65
N LYS A 56 7.88 -14.79 -9.88
CA LYS A 56 6.54 -14.85 -10.49
C LYS A 56 5.55 -15.51 -9.55
N ILE A 57 4.37 -14.91 -9.39
CA ILE A 57 3.28 -15.46 -8.61
C ILE A 57 1.93 -15.04 -9.18
N TYR A 58 0.98 -15.97 -9.28
CA TYR A 58 -0.39 -15.71 -9.78
C TYR A 58 -0.47 -15.00 -11.14
N GLY A 59 0.51 -15.27 -12.02
CA GLY A 59 0.63 -14.66 -13.34
C GLY A 59 1.33 -13.29 -13.35
N PHE A 60 1.56 -12.68 -12.19
CA PHE A 60 2.30 -11.43 -12.07
C PHE A 60 3.81 -11.69 -12.01
N CYS A 61 4.58 -10.87 -12.73
CA CYS A 61 6.03 -10.81 -12.67
C CYS A 61 6.48 -9.40 -13.07
N TYR A 62 7.34 -8.79 -12.26
CA TYR A 62 8.07 -7.58 -12.61
C TYR A 62 9.49 -7.96 -13.03
N LEU A 63 9.91 -7.51 -14.21
CA LEU A 63 11.20 -7.84 -14.84
C LEU A 63 12.17 -6.65 -14.66
N PRO A 64 13.10 -6.67 -13.69
CA PRO A 64 13.88 -5.49 -13.31
C PRO A 64 14.78 -4.91 -14.41
N LYS A 65 15.11 -5.74 -15.42
CA LYS A 65 15.95 -5.36 -16.56
C LYS A 65 15.14 -4.80 -17.74
N GLU A 66 13.86 -5.13 -17.83
CA GLU A 66 13.01 -4.81 -18.99
C GLU A 66 11.95 -3.76 -18.66
N ASP A 67 11.32 -3.88 -17.48
CA ASP A 67 10.21 -3.03 -17.07
C ASP A 67 10.70 -1.63 -16.65
N PRO A 68 9.87 -0.58 -16.84
CA PRO A 68 10.22 0.76 -16.37
C PRO A 68 10.50 0.77 -14.86
N LYS A 69 11.55 1.50 -14.47
CA LYS A 69 11.96 1.58 -13.06
C LYS A 69 10.94 2.33 -12.21
N ILE A 70 10.48 1.69 -11.14
CA ILE A 70 9.69 2.28 -10.07
C ILE A 70 10.52 3.40 -9.43
N ASP A 71 9.92 4.59 -9.26
CA ASP A 71 10.56 5.64 -8.49
C ASP A 71 10.52 5.32 -7.01
N LEU A 72 11.72 5.23 -6.46
CA LEU A 72 12.00 4.89 -5.07
C LEU A 72 12.27 6.13 -4.21
N LYS A 73 12.49 7.31 -4.83
CA LYS A 73 12.66 8.59 -4.15
C LYS A 73 11.33 9.29 -3.89
N LYS A 74 10.33 9.06 -4.74
CA LYS A 74 8.96 9.55 -4.59
C LYS A 74 8.00 8.44 -4.96
N THR A 75 6.91 8.32 -4.21
CA THR A 75 5.86 7.37 -4.56
C THR A 75 5.02 7.96 -5.68
N ARG A 76 5.02 7.33 -6.85
CA ARG A 76 4.09 7.65 -7.94
C ARG A 76 3.22 6.45 -8.22
N LEU A 77 1.95 6.54 -7.83
CA LEU A 77 0.99 5.47 -7.99
C LEU A 77 -0.12 5.93 -8.92
N LEU A 78 -0.25 5.25 -10.05
CA LEU A 78 -1.35 5.42 -10.98
C LEU A 78 -2.53 4.57 -10.51
N ILE A 79 -3.74 5.14 -10.59
CA ILE A 79 -4.98 4.53 -10.12
C ILE A 79 -6.04 4.67 -11.19
N LYS A 80 -6.73 3.57 -11.47
CA LYS A 80 -7.94 3.56 -12.29
C LYS A 80 -9.04 2.74 -11.63
N GLY A 81 -10.29 2.97 -12.02
CA GLY A 81 -11.43 2.27 -11.44
C GLY A 81 -12.74 2.98 -11.75
N VAL A 82 -13.83 2.45 -11.18
CA VAL A 82 -15.17 3.00 -11.36
C VAL A 82 -15.43 4.09 -10.32
N ASN A 83 -16.11 5.17 -10.72
CA ASN A 83 -16.50 6.29 -9.85
C ASN A 83 -15.34 6.93 -9.08
N LEU A 84 -14.12 6.92 -9.65
CA LEU A 84 -12.94 7.49 -8.97
C LEU A 84 -13.11 8.96 -8.62
N ASP A 85 -13.69 9.75 -9.52
CA ASP A 85 -13.94 11.19 -9.32
C ASP A 85 -14.71 11.48 -8.01
N GLU A 86 -15.60 10.57 -7.60
CA GLU A 86 -16.39 10.74 -6.38
C GLU A 86 -15.62 10.40 -5.10
N VAL A 87 -14.68 9.46 -5.17
CA VAL A 87 -14.06 8.83 -3.99
C VAL A 87 -12.63 9.31 -3.73
N ILE A 88 -11.94 9.79 -4.76
CA ILE A 88 -10.49 10.06 -4.72
C ILE A 88 -10.10 11.13 -3.69
N LYS A 89 -10.99 12.10 -3.44
CA LYS A 89 -10.76 13.14 -2.42
C LYS A 89 -10.69 12.56 -1.01
N TYR A 90 -11.50 11.52 -0.72
CA TYR A 90 -11.51 10.85 0.58
C TYR A 90 -10.25 9.98 0.74
N SER A 91 -9.82 9.32 -0.32
CA SER A 91 -8.52 8.62 -0.36
C SER A 91 -7.37 9.56 -0.03
N LEU A 92 -7.34 10.73 -0.68
CA LEU A 92 -6.31 11.73 -0.43
C LEU A 92 -6.37 12.30 1.00
N GLN A 93 -7.57 12.53 1.53
CA GLN A 93 -7.75 13.02 2.91
C GLN A 93 -7.16 12.04 3.94
N LEU A 94 -7.45 10.75 3.80
CA LEU A 94 -6.92 9.70 4.68
C LEU A 94 -5.39 9.61 4.58
N VAL A 95 -4.86 9.59 3.36
CA VAL A 95 -3.40 9.59 3.13
C VAL A 95 -2.74 10.80 3.78
N ASN A 96 -3.22 12.02 3.49
CA ASN A 96 -2.63 13.25 3.99
C ASN A 96 -2.73 13.38 5.51
N HIS A 97 -3.77 12.82 6.13
CA HIS A 97 -3.90 12.73 7.58
C HIS A 97 -2.76 11.91 8.18
N TYR A 98 -2.52 10.70 7.69
CA TYR A 98 -1.47 9.84 8.20
C TYR A 98 -0.06 10.30 7.84
N GLU A 99 0.13 10.95 6.70
CA GLU A 99 1.39 11.62 6.39
C GLU A 99 1.68 12.76 7.36
N LYS A 100 0.65 13.51 7.79
CA LYS A 100 0.80 14.54 8.82
C LYS A 100 1.23 13.93 10.15
N VAL A 101 0.56 12.85 10.59
CA VAL A 101 0.92 12.09 11.81
C VAL A 101 2.37 11.63 11.73
N ALA A 102 2.78 11.08 10.58
CA ALA A 102 4.13 10.57 10.36
C ALA A 102 5.19 11.65 10.15
N GLY A 103 4.81 12.93 10.03
CA GLY A 103 5.73 14.03 9.68
C GLY A 103 6.34 13.91 8.29
N LEU A 104 5.62 13.30 7.33
CA LEU A 104 6.10 13.12 5.95
C LEU A 104 5.84 14.38 5.12
N THR A 105 6.88 14.87 4.45
CA THR A 105 6.80 16.06 3.59
C THR A 105 7.59 15.88 2.28
N PRO A 106 7.12 16.43 1.15
CA PRO A 106 5.79 17.02 0.96
C PRO A 106 4.68 15.97 1.03
N ARG A 107 3.51 16.35 1.56
CA ARG A 107 2.32 15.49 1.55
C ARG A 107 1.87 15.16 0.13
N SER A 108 1.16 14.04 0.01
CA SER A 108 0.62 13.53 -1.23
C SER A 108 -0.29 14.54 -1.92
N LYS A 109 -0.22 14.49 -3.25
CA LYS A 109 -1.10 15.23 -4.15
C LYS A 109 -1.66 14.28 -5.19
N ILE A 110 -2.85 14.61 -5.69
CA ILE A 110 -3.44 13.90 -6.81
C ILE A 110 -3.39 14.77 -8.07
N THR A 111 -3.21 14.12 -9.21
CA THR A 111 -3.36 14.75 -10.53
C THR A 111 -4.20 13.83 -11.40
N LYS A 112 -5.30 14.36 -11.95
CA LYS A 112 -6.12 13.62 -12.92
C LYS A 112 -5.39 13.56 -14.26
N VAL A 113 -5.38 12.39 -14.88
CA VAL A 113 -4.84 12.16 -16.23
C VAL A 113 -5.82 11.23 -16.94
N ASP A 114 -6.54 11.75 -17.91
CA ASP A 114 -7.62 11.05 -18.61
C ASP A 114 -8.68 10.52 -17.61
N ASP A 115 -8.95 9.21 -17.61
CA ASP A 115 -9.84 8.50 -16.70
C ASP A 115 -9.14 7.97 -15.44
N MET A 116 -7.90 8.40 -15.19
CA MET A 116 -7.04 7.91 -14.12
C MET A 116 -6.60 9.04 -13.18
N TYR A 117 -6.07 8.64 -12.02
CA TYR A 117 -5.45 9.54 -11.07
C TYR A 117 -4.03 9.10 -10.74
N ILE A 118 -3.15 10.08 -10.56
CA ILE A 118 -1.79 9.86 -10.08
C ILE A 118 -1.69 10.40 -8.67
N PHE A 119 -1.38 9.52 -7.73
CA PHE A 119 -0.91 9.88 -6.41
C PHE A 119 0.58 10.11 -6.46
N LEU A 120 1.00 11.35 -6.20
CA LEU A 120 2.38 11.73 -6.01
C LEU A 120 2.63 12.00 -4.54
N GLY A 121 3.32 11.09 -3.86
CA GLY A 121 3.57 11.14 -2.43
C GLY A 121 5.06 11.03 -2.03
N PRO A 122 5.35 11.09 -0.73
CA PRO A 122 6.67 10.84 -0.16
C PRO A 122 7.23 9.47 -0.58
N GLY A 123 8.55 9.36 -0.74
CA GLY A 123 9.21 8.10 -1.13
C GLY A 123 9.09 7.02 -0.05
N GLU A 124 8.85 7.42 1.19
CA GLU A 124 8.69 6.57 2.37
C GLU A 124 7.64 5.48 2.17
N TRP A 125 6.54 5.77 1.45
CA TRP A 125 5.52 4.76 1.17
C TRP A 125 6.03 3.56 0.37
N THR A 126 7.15 3.69 -0.35
CA THR A 126 7.79 2.59 -1.12
C THR A 126 9.00 1.97 -0.42
N GLN A 127 9.31 2.38 0.82
CA GLN A 127 10.49 1.89 1.54
C GLN A 127 10.30 0.51 2.16
N SER A 128 9.07 0.04 2.34
CA SER A 128 8.77 -1.30 2.83
C SER A 128 7.45 -1.84 2.28
N SER A 129 7.33 -3.17 2.20
CA SER A 129 6.09 -3.88 1.88
C SER A 129 4.93 -3.46 2.80
N VAL A 130 5.22 -3.28 4.09
CA VAL A 130 4.26 -2.80 5.10
C VAL A 130 3.69 -1.44 4.72
N LEU A 131 4.55 -0.48 4.35
CA LEU A 131 4.11 0.87 4.01
C LEU A 131 3.36 0.92 2.67
N ILE A 132 3.77 0.14 1.67
CA ILE A 132 3.04 -0.01 0.41
C ILE A 132 1.63 -0.57 0.67
N SER A 133 1.56 -1.60 1.51
CA SER A 133 0.31 -2.27 1.90
C SER A 133 -0.62 -1.33 2.67
N LEU A 134 -0.10 -0.55 3.61
CA LEU A 134 -0.85 0.48 4.34
C LEU A 134 -1.33 1.61 3.42
N TYR A 135 -0.44 2.13 2.57
CA TYR A 135 -0.74 3.22 1.65
C TYR A 135 -1.92 2.88 0.73
N THR A 136 -1.89 1.70 0.12
CA THR A 136 -2.97 1.23 -0.75
C THR A 136 -4.26 0.91 -0.01
N LEU A 137 -4.19 0.41 1.22
CA LEU A 137 -5.37 0.25 2.08
C LEU A 137 -6.05 1.61 2.35
N LEU A 138 -5.27 2.63 2.73
CA LEU A 138 -5.80 3.98 2.97
C LEU A 138 -6.47 4.56 1.72
N ILE A 139 -5.86 4.37 0.56
CA ILE A 139 -6.44 4.82 -0.70
C ILE A 139 -7.77 4.11 -0.97
N ARG A 140 -7.85 2.79 -0.78
CA ARG A 140 -9.10 2.01 -0.98
C ARG A 140 -10.20 2.37 -0.01
N LEU A 141 -9.85 2.68 1.23
CA LEU A 141 -10.82 3.12 2.25
C LEU A 141 -11.53 4.42 1.85
N GLY A 142 -10.95 5.21 0.93
CA GLY A 142 -11.64 6.35 0.32
C GLY A 142 -12.96 5.98 -0.38
N CYS A 143 -13.12 4.75 -0.89
CA CYS A 143 -14.39 4.25 -1.44
C CYS A 143 -15.54 4.25 -0.42
N ARG A 144 -15.23 4.33 0.88
CA ARG A 144 -16.23 4.41 1.96
C ARG A 144 -16.65 5.84 2.28
N LYS A 145 -16.13 6.83 1.55
CA LYS A 145 -16.46 8.26 1.70
C LYS A 145 -16.32 8.69 3.18
N ILE A 146 -15.21 8.29 3.80
CA ILE A 146 -14.94 8.53 5.23
C ILE A 146 -14.70 10.02 5.44
N GLU A 147 -15.58 10.67 6.19
CA GLU A 147 -15.50 12.08 6.55
C GLU A 147 -15.11 12.24 8.02
N PHE A 148 -14.11 13.07 8.28
CA PHE A 148 -13.60 13.33 9.63
C PHE A 148 -12.86 14.67 9.67
N LYS A 149 -12.89 15.34 10.82
CA LYS A 149 -12.14 16.58 11.08
C LYS A 149 -10.92 16.38 11.95
N ASN A 150 -10.91 15.30 12.74
CA ASN A 150 -9.88 14.99 13.73
C ASN A 150 -9.78 13.47 13.94
N GLU A 151 -8.77 13.05 14.70
CA GLU A 151 -8.50 11.64 14.97
C GLU A 151 -9.67 10.93 15.67
N LYS A 152 -10.33 11.60 16.61
CA LYS A 152 -11.44 11.00 17.36
C LYS A 152 -12.62 10.68 16.44
N GLU A 153 -12.94 11.56 15.49
CA GLU A 153 -13.97 11.30 14.48
C GLU A 153 -13.55 10.19 13.51
N LEU A 154 -12.28 10.16 13.09
CA LEU A 154 -11.76 9.09 12.23
C LEU A 154 -11.89 7.72 12.88
N THR A 155 -11.47 7.58 14.15
CA THR A 155 -11.59 6.34 14.91
C THR A 155 -13.03 5.88 15.02
N LYS A 156 -13.97 6.80 15.33
CA LYS A 156 -15.41 6.47 15.35
C LYS A 156 -15.91 6.00 13.98
N ALA A 157 -15.46 6.63 12.90
CA ALA A 157 -15.84 6.23 11.54
C ALA A 157 -15.32 4.81 11.20
N TYR A 158 -14.10 4.48 11.60
CA TYR A 158 -13.57 3.12 11.46
C TYR A 158 -14.34 2.10 12.30
N GLU A 159 -14.61 2.38 13.56
CA GLU A 159 -15.39 1.50 14.43
C GLU A 159 -16.78 1.24 13.86
N LYS A 160 -17.43 2.28 13.33
CA LYS A 160 -18.72 2.14 12.62
C LYS A 160 -18.61 1.20 11.43
N LEU A 161 -17.61 1.37 10.56
CA LEU A 161 -17.40 0.52 9.39
C LEU A 161 -17.10 -0.94 9.78
N ILE A 162 -16.28 -1.15 10.80
CA ILE A 162 -15.90 -2.48 11.29
C ILE A 162 -17.12 -3.24 11.85
N ASN A 163 -18.04 -2.51 12.49
CA ASN A 163 -19.22 -3.09 13.11
C ASN A 163 -20.45 -3.15 12.18
N ASP A 164 -20.37 -2.60 10.96
CA ASP A 164 -21.44 -2.66 9.97
C ASP A 164 -21.51 -4.04 9.31
N THR A 165 -22.53 -4.82 9.65
CA THR A 165 -22.75 -6.18 9.17
C THR A 165 -22.93 -6.30 7.65
N LYS A 166 -23.21 -5.20 6.95
CA LYS A 166 -23.34 -5.20 5.48
C LYS A 166 -21.99 -5.16 4.77
N VAL A 167 -20.95 -4.64 5.43
CA VAL A 167 -19.64 -4.40 4.79
C VAL A 167 -18.46 -5.00 5.55
N ASN A 168 -18.65 -5.48 6.78
CA ASN A 168 -17.58 -6.02 7.62
C ASN A 168 -16.86 -7.26 7.03
N ASN A 169 -17.51 -8.00 6.14
CA ASN A 169 -16.94 -9.14 5.45
C ASN A 169 -16.10 -8.75 4.22
N ILE A 170 -16.10 -7.48 3.82
CA ILE A 170 -15.28 -7.00 2.71
C ILE A 170 -13.82 -6.95 3.17
N ASN A 171 -12.91 -7.45 2.33
CA ASN A 171 -11.49 -7.60 2.63
C ASN A 171 -10.85 -6.33 3.23
N ASP A 172 -11.06 -5.16 2.62
CA ASP A 172 -10.51 -3.90 3.14
C ASP A 172 -11.01 -3.56 4.56
N ILE A 173 -12.26 -3.91 4.90
CA ILE A 173 -12.81 -3.69 6.25
C ILE A 173 -12.27 -4.71 7.25
N ARG A 174 -12.11 -5.97 6.84
CA ARG A 174 -11.42 -7.00 7.64
C ARG A 174 -9.99 -6.60 7.95
N TYR A 175 -9.27 -6.06 6.96
CA TYR A 175 -7.92 -5.55 7.14
C TYR A 175 -7.90 -4.32 8.05
N LEU A 176 -8.83 -3.38 7.87
CA LEU A 176 -8.99 -2.22 8.75
C LEU A 176 -9.15 -2.66 10.20
N LYS A 177 -9.99 -3.66 10.51
CA LYS A 177 -10.20 -4.21 11.85
C LYS A 177 -8.90 -4.63 12.53
N GLY A 178 -7.99 -5.27 11.78
CA GLY A 178 -6.70 -5.74 12.29
C GLY A 178 -5.62 -4.66 12.37
N VAL A 179 -5.78 -3.53 11.68
CA VAL A 179 -4.68 -2.57 11.45
C VAL A 179 -4.92 -1.22 12.14
N TYR A 180 -6.17 -0.73 12.25
CA TYR A 180 -6.43 0.68 12.55
C TYR A 180 -5.84 1.16 13.89
N LYS A 181 -5.83 0.30 14.92
CA LYS A 181 -5.26 0.60 16.24
C LYS A 181 -3.74 0.75 16.23
N TYR A 182 -3.08 0.24 15.20
CA TYR A 182 -1.63 0.19 15.10
C TYR A 182 -1.06 1.21 14.12
N ILE A 183 -1.89 1.88 13.31
CA ILE A 183 -1.40 2.77 12.24
C ILE A 183 -0.45 3.85 12.77
N HIS A 184 -0.82 4.52 13.87
CA HIS A 184 0.03 5.54 14.51
C HIS A 184 1.38 4.97 14.94
N ALA A 185 1.34 3.90 15.75
CA ALA A 185 2.54 3.24 16.25
C ALA A 185 3.46 2.78 15.10
N THR A 186 2.89 2.22 14.03
CA THR A 186 3.64 1.80 12.82
C THR A 186 4.32 2.99 12.14
N LEU A 187 3.62 4.11 11.97
CA LEU A 187 4.13 5.27 11.23
C LEU A 187 5.12 6.13 12.04
N GLU A 188 4.85 6.35 13.31
CA GLU A 188 5.72 7.10 14.23
C GLU A 188 7.04 6.35 14.46
N ASN A 189 6.99 5.02 14.55
CA ASN A 189 8.16 4.18 14.78
C ASN A 189 8.78 3.59 13.51
N ARG A 190 8.39 4.05 12.32
CA ARG A 190 8.85 3.51 11.02
C ARG A 190 10.37 3.38 10.89
N ASN A 191 11.11 4.34 11.47
CA ASN A 191 12.58 4.35 11.44
C ASN A 191 13.16 3.23 12.32
N LEU A 192 12.56 2.97 13.49
CA LEU A 192 12.95 1.89 14.40
C LEU A 192 12.59 0.52 13.83
N LEU A 193 11.46 0.45 13.13
CA LEU A 193 11.00 -0.71 12.35
C LEU A 193 11.84 -0.96 11.08
N MET A 194 12.93 -0.21 10.87
CA MET A 194 13.85 -0.38 9.75
C MET A 194 13.16 -0.34 8.38
N PHE A 195 12.15 0.51 8.21
CA PHE A 195 11.60 0.78 6.89
C PHE A 195 12.58 1.65 6.09
N LYS A 196 13.74 1.09 5.74
CA LYS A 196 14.78 1.72 4.95
C LYS A 196 14.99 0.91 3.67
N GLN A 197 14.89 1.59 2.55
CA GLN A 197 14.95 1.01 1.19
C GLN A 197 16.23 0.22 0.88
N LYS A 198 17.32 0.48 1.62
CA LYS A 198 18.62 -0.20 1.44
C LYS A 198 18.71 -1.52 2.19
N ASP A 199 17.81 -1.76 3.13
CA ASP A 199 17.82 -2.99 3.91
C ASP A 199 17.07 -4.04 3.11
N LYS A 200 17.82 -4.80 2.29
CA LYS A 200 17.37 -6.07 1.68
C LYS A 200 16.69 -7.02 2.68
N ILE A 201 16.83 -6.75 3.98
CA ILE A 201 16.25 -7.46 5.11
C ILE A 201 14.73 -7.65 4.94
N LEU A 202 13.97 -6.60 4.58
CA LEU A 202 12.50 -6.71 4.41
C LEU A 202 12.08 -7.38 3.10
N PHE A 203 12.99 -7.45 2.12
CA PHE A 203 12.73 -7.96 0.77
C PHE A 203 13.57 -9.22 0.46
N GLY A 204 14.12 -9.86 1.50
CA GLY A 204 15.19 -10.85 1.43
C GLY A 204 14.80 -12.19 0.81
N ASP A 205 15.61 -13.23 1.06
CA ASP A 205 15.50 -14.57 0.48
C ASP A 205 14.36 -15.41 1.09
N THR A 206 13.16 -14.85 1.12
CA THR A 206 11.93 -15.59 1.37
C THR A 206 11.34 -16.08 0.05
N LEU A 207 10.70 -17.26 0.02
CA LEU A 207 9.95 -17.69 -1.17
C LEU A 207 8.85 -16.68 -1.50
N ILE A 208 8.64 -16.40 -2.80
CA ILE A 208 7.70 -15.37 -3.25
C ILE A 208 6.28 -15.56 -2.67
N GLY A 209 5.79 -16.80 -2.55
CA GLY A 209 4.49 -17.08 -1.95
C GLY A 209 4.37 -16.64 -0.48
N ASN A 210 5.43 -16.86 0.29
CA ASN A 210 5.50 -16.42 1.69
C ASN A 210 5.64 -14.91 1.78
N PHE A 211 6.48 -14.30 0.94
CA PHE A 211 6.64 -12.85 0.89
C PHE A 211 5.33 -12.15 0.52
N HIS A 212 4.68 -12.58 -0.57
CA HIS A 212 3.41 -12.04 -1.06
C HIS A 212 2.34 -12.05 0.04
N SER A 213 2.20 -13.18 0.74
CA SER A 213 1.14 -13.36 1.73
C SER A 213 1.47 -12.82 3.13
N ARG A 214 2.75 -12.62 3.47
CA ARG A 214 3.20 -12.35 4.85
C ARG A 214 4.18 -11.18 4.99
N SER A 215 4.10 -10.18 4.11
CA SER A 215 4.97 -8.98 4.21
C SER A 215 4.22 -7.65 4.36
N GLY A 216 2.89 -7.65 4.22
CA GLY A 216 2.06 -6.45 4.32
C GLY A 216 1.73 -6.00 5.75
N VAL A 217 1.00 -4.89 5.87
CA VAL A 217 0.66 -4.27 7.17
C VAL A 217 -0.22 -5.16 8.04
N VAL A 218 -1.11 -5.94 7.41
CA VAL A 218 -1.96 -6.90 8.14
C VAL A 218 -1.08 -7.95 8.82
N ALA A 219 -0.10 -8.51 8.10
CA ALA A 219 0.79 -9.52 8.63
C ALA A 219 1.63 -8.99 9.81
N LEU A 220 2.09 -7.73 9.72
CA LEU A 220 2.76 -7.05 10.83
C LEU A 220 1.83 -6.97 12.07
N CYS A 221 0.62 -6.45 11.88
CA CYS A 221 -0.32 -6.21 12.97
C CYS A 221 -0.90 -7.50 13.58
N SER A 222 -0.97 -8.58 12.81
CA SER A 222 -1.41 -9.90 13.29
C SER A 222 -0.26 -10.79 13.75
N ASN A 223 0.97 -10.26 13.85
CA ASN A 223 2.14 -11.02 14.30
C ASN A 223 2.46 -12.27 13.41
N THR A 224 2.15 -12.20 12.11
CA THR A 224 2.38 -13.27 11.13
C THR A 224 3.36 -12.87 10.02
N ILE A 225 3.99 -11.70 10.14
CA ILE A 225 5.02 -11.22 9.21
C ILE A 225 6.19 -12.20 9.17
N ALA A 226 6.72 -12.46 7.96
CA ALA A 226 7.79 -13.44 7.75
C ALA A 226 9.14 -13.01 8.36
N ASP A 227 9.37 -11.71 8.55
CA ASP A 227 10.58 -11.18 9.16
C ASP A 227 10.47 -11.18 10.68
N GLU A 228 11.10 -12.18 11.30
CA GLU A 228 11.15 -12.36 12.75
C GLU A 228 11.76 -11.16 13.51
N LYS A 229 12.78 -10.49 12.92
CA LYS A 229 13.41 -9.33 13.56
C LYS A 229 12.48 -8.14 13.58
N LEU A 230 11.77 -7.90 12.47
CA LEU A 230 10.75 -6.85 12.40
C LEU A 230 9.60 -7.15 13.36
N LYS A 231 9.15 -8.40 13.40
CA LYS A 231 8.12 -8.89 14.31
C LYS A 231 8.45 -8.58 15.78
N ASP A 232 9.66 -8.94 16.22
CA ASP A 232 10.12 -8.71 17.59
C ASP A 232 10.21 -7.22 17.94
N LYS A 233 10.69 -6.39 17.00
CA LYS A 233 10.74 -4.93 17.18
C LYS A 233 9.34 -4.34 17.33
N PHE A 234 8.40 -4.78 16.50
CA PHE A 234 7.03 -4.31 16.55
C PHE A 234 6.36 -4.68 17.90
N LYS A 235 6.56 -5.92 18.38
CA LYS A 235 6.10 -6.32 19.72
C LYS A 235 6.67 -5.46 20.84
N LYS A 236 7.96 -5.14 20.78
CA LYS A 236 8.64 -4.27 21.77
C LYS A 236 8.05 -2.87 21.78
N ILE A 237 7.77 -2.30 20.61
CA ILE A 237 7.13 -0.98 20.48
C ILE A 237 5.73 -0.97 21.09
N LEU A 238 4.97 -2.06 20.92
CA LEU A 238 3.60 -2.18 21.43
C LEU A 238 3.52 -2.67 22.90
N GLY A 239 4.64 -2.81 23.60
CA GLY A 239 4.64 -3.24 25.01
C GLY A 239 4.23 -4.70 25.23
N GLY A 240 4.41 -5.57 24.22
CA GLY A 240 4.17 -7.02 24.37
C GLY A 240 2.70 -7.45 24.36
N ILE A 241 1.77 -6.57 23.97
CA ILE A 241 0.35 -6.92 23.84
C ILE A 241 0.19 -7.80 22.58
N THR A 242 0.09 -9.11 22.79
CA THR A 242 -0.45 -10.08 21.82
C THR A 242 -1.84 -10.52 22.25
#